data_AF-A0A1Y1MNK3-F1
#
_entry.id   AF-A0A1Y1MNK3-F1
#
_cell.length_a   1.000
_cell.length_b   1.000
_cell.length_c   1.000
_cell.angle_alpha   90.00
_cell.angle_beta   90.00
_cell.angle_gamma   90.00
#
_symmetry.space_group_name_H-M   'P 1'
#
loop_
_entity.id
_entity.type
_entity.pdbx_description
1 polymer ?
#
loop_
_entity_poly.entity_id
_entity_poly.type
_entity_poly.pdbx_seq_one_letter_code
_entity_poly.pdbx_strand_id
1 'polypeptide(L)'
;MTEERLHIDWGNDKLYRTQKHVERNPYDLESWSILLREAQVKHISEVRPLYEHITHIFPSASRYWRIYIEHEMKSRNYEKVEKVGRTIVVIVFIKNLLLRTVRNKIRIVKNLTPFISMLSL
;
A
#
# COMPACT_ATOMS: atom_id res chain seq x y z
N MET A 1 7.64 12.88 12.41
CA MET A 1 7.03 12.60 11.10
C MET A 1 7.64 13.56 10.11
N THR A 2 8.62 13.10 9.35
CA THR A 2 9.19 13.88 8.25
C THR A 2 8.12 14.07 7.19
N GLU A 3 7.68 15.31 6.95
CA GLU A 3 6.89 15.67 5.77
C GLU A 3 7.75 15.46 4.52
N GLU A 4 7.90 14.21 4.07
CA GLU A 4 8.35 13.94 2.71
C GLU A 4 7.22 14.37 1.76
N ARG A 5 7.18 15.67 1.49
CA ARG A 5 6.35 16.25 0.44
C ARG A 5 6.81 15.64 -0.88
N LEU A 6 5.86 15.15 -1.66
CA LEU A 6 6.18 14.66 -2.99
C LEU A 6 6.70 15.86 -3.80
N HIS A 7 7.92 15.78 -4.30
CA HIS A 7 8.48 16.83 -5.15
C HIS A 7 8.64 16.29 -6.56
N ILE A 8 7.49 16.05 -7.21
CA ILE A 8 7.43 15.53 -8.58
C ILE A 8 7.04 16.68 -9.49
N ASP A 9 7.88 16.95 -10.50
CA ASP A 9 7.55 17.91 -11.54
C ASP A 9 6.63 17.27 -12.58
N TRP A 10 5.35 17.58 -12.46
CA TRP A 10 4.32 17.10 -13.38
C TRP A 10 4.29 17.87 -14.69
N GLY A 11 4.87 19.08 -14.76
CA GLY A 11 4.70 19.99 -15.91
C GLY A 11 3.25 20.44 -16.16
N ASN A 12 2.36 20.22 -15.19
CA ASN A 12 0.92 20.49 -15.32
C ASN A 12 0.32 20.92 -13.97
N ASP A 13 -0.24 22.12 -13.93
CA ASP A 13 -0.84 22.71 -12.73
C ASP A 13 -1.97 21.87 -12.14
N LYS A 14 -2.76 21.19 -12.98
CA LYS A 14 -3.84 20.31 -12.51
C LYS A 14 -3.27 19.17 -11.70
N LEU A 15 -2.22 18.52 -12.20
CA LEU A 15 -1.58 17.38 -11.54
C LEU A 15 -0.86 17.82 -10.26
N TYR A 16 -0.22 18.98 -10.26
CA TYR A 16 0.35 19.56 -9.04
C TYR A 16 -0.72 19.77 -7.95
N ARG A 17 -1.88 20.33 -8.32
CA ARG A 17 -3.01 20.48 -7.37
C ARG A 17 -3.55 19.14 -6.90
N THR A 18 -3.68 18.15 -7.78
CA THR A 18 -4.08 16.78 -7.41
C THR A 18 -3.08 16.15 -6.45
N GLN A 19 -1.78 16.36 -6.64
CA GLN A 19 -0.76 15.90 -5.71
C GLN A 19 -0.91 16.56 -4.33
N LYS A 20 -1.10 17.88 -4.28
CA LYS A 20 -1.39 18.57 -3.02
C LYS A 20 -2.71 18.11 -2.38
N HIS A 21 -3.67 17.67 -3.18
CA HIS A 21 -4.90 17.09 -2.67
C HIS A 21 -4.64 15.76 -1.98
N VAL A 22 -3.91 14.82 -2.59
CA VAL A 22 -3.59 13.53 -1.95
C VAL A 22 -2.67 13.68 -0.73
N GLU A 23 -1.78 14.68 -0.71
CA GLU A 23 -0.97 15.00 0.48
C GLU A 23 -1.85 15.43 1.67
N ARG A 24 -2.96 16.13 1.42
CA ARG A 24 -3.91 16.58 2.46
C ARG A 24 -4.97 15.53 2.78
N ASN A 25 -5.38 14.76 1.77
CA ASN A 25 -6.39 13.70 1.86
C ASN A 25 -5.83 12.39 1.27
N PRO A 26 -5.02 11.65 2.05
CA PRO A 26 -4.32 10.46 1.56
C PRO A 26 -5.23 9.31 1.11
N TYR A 27 -6.51 9.34 1.50
CA TYR A 27 -7.45 8.27 1.21
C TYR A 27 -8.32 8.52 -0.04
N ASP A 28 -8.10 9.61 -0.77
CA ASP A 28 -8.82 9.89 -2.02
C ASP A 28 -8.31 9.03 -3.19
N LEU A 29 -9.01 7.92 -3.43
CA LEU A 29 -8.66 6.94 -4.46
C LEU A 29 -8.74 7.53 -5.88
N GLU A 30 -9.62 8.49 -6.13
CA GLU A 30 -9.81 9.09 -7.45
C GLU A 30 -8.59 9.94 -7.82
N SER A 31 -8.13 10.81 -6.91
CA SER A 31 -6.92 11.59 -7.12
C SER A 31 -5.68 10.71 -7.28
N TRP A 32 -5.55 9.63 -6.51
CA TRP A 32 -4.48 8.65 -6.71
C TRP A 32 -4.54 7.99 -8.09
N SER A 33 -5.73 7.67 -8.59
CA SER A 33 -5.90 7.04 -9.90
C SER A 33 -5.40 7.96 -11.04
N ILE A 34 -5.62 9.27 -10.93
CA ILE A 34 -5.17 10.28 -11.88
C ILE A 34 -3.63 10.35 -11.88
N LEU A 35 -3.03 10.49 -10.69
CA LEU A 35 -1.57 10.60 -10.55
C LEU A 35 -0.85 9.33 -11.01
N LEU A 36 -1.39 8.15 -10.69
CA LEU A 36 -0.81 6.88 -11.12
C LEU A 36 -0.83 6.69 -12.63
N ARG A 37 -1.90 7.14 -13.31
CA ARG A 37 -2.00 7.06 -14.76
C ARG A 37 -0.92 7.92 -15.41
N GLU A 38 -0.74 9.14 -14.92
CA GLU A 38 0.32 10.01 -15.42
C GLU A 38 1.71 9.48 -15.05
N ALA A 39 1.88 8.90 -13.87
CA ALA A 39 3.16 8.37 -13.45
C ALA A 39 3.70 7.30 -14.42
N GLN A 40 2.84 6.50 -15.04
CA GLN A 40 3.24 5.46 -15.99
C GLN A 40 3.82 5.98 -17.31
N VAL A 41 3.62 7.25 -17.65
CA VAL A 41 4.19 7.86 -18.87
C VAL A 41 5.51 8.58 -18.61
N LYS A 42 5.86 8.85 -17.34
CA LYS A 42 7.12 9.47 -16.93
C LYS A 42 8.19 8.43 -16.63
N HIS A 43 9.45 8.87 -16.53
CA HIS A 43 10.52 7.96 -16.18
C HIS A 43 10.40 7.53 -14.71
N ILE A 44 10.59 6.24 -14.43
CA ILE A 44 10.40 5.67 -13.09
C ILE A 44 11.21 6.39 -12.00
N SER A 45 12.39 6.95 -12.34
CA SER A 45 13.21 7.68 -11.36
C SER A 45 12.54 8.94 -10.83
N GLU A 46 11.71 9.61 -11.63
CA GLU A 46 11.03 10.86 -11.28
C GLU A 46 9.80 10.59 -10.41
N VAL A 47 9.11 9.49 -10.67
CA VAL A 47 7.82 9.18 -10.06
C VAL A 47 7.91 8.11 -8.96
N ARG A 48 9.10 7.55 -8.72
CA ARG A 48 9.34 6.58 -7.64
C ARG A 48 8.81 7.05 -6.28
N PRO A 49 9.03 8.31 -5.86
CA PRO A 49 8.49 8.78 -4.58
C PRO A 49 6.97 8.65 -4.48
N LEU A 50 6.24 8.79 -5.61
CA LEU A 50 4.79 8.59 -5.64
C LEU A 50 4.41 7.14 -5.30
N TYR A 51 5.09 6.17 -5.91
CA TYR A 51 4.83 4.75 -5.68
C TYR A 51 5.18 4.33 -4.25
N GLU A 52 6.31 4.81 -3.73
CA GLU A 52 6.71 4.56 -2.34
C GLU A 52 5.68 5.15 -1.36
N HIS A 53 5.18 6.36 -1.63
CA HIS A 53 4.19 7.01 -0.79
C HIS A 53 2.82 6.29 -0.79
N ILE A 54 2.27 5.95 -1.97
CA ILE A 54 0.98 5.26 -2.03
C ILE A 54 1.05 3.84 -1.46
N THR A 55 2.18 3.15 -1.61
CA THR A 55 2.38 1.81 -1.02
C THR A 55 2.59 1.87 0.49
N HIS A 56 3.08 3.00 1.02
CA HIS A 56 3.11 3.26 2.46
C HIS A 56 1.70 3.52 3.03
N ILE A 57 0.86 4.29 2.33
CA ILE A 57 -0.54 4.55 2.75
C ILE A 57 -1.39 3.29 2.63
N PHE A 58 -1.26 2.57 1.51
CA PHE A 58 -2.05 1.38 1.18
C PHE A 58 -1.20 0.11 1.05
N PRO A 59 -0.55 -0.34 2.13
CA PRO A 59 0.40 -1.45 2.05
C PRO A 59 -0.26 -2.80 1.69
N SER A 60 -1.58 -2.96 1.90
CA SER A 60 -2.33 -4.17 1.47
C SER A 60 -2.85 -4.12 0.05
N ALA A 61 -2.83 -2.96 -0.62
CA ALA A 61 -3.40 -2.84 -1.96
C ALA A 61 -2.42 -3.38 -3.00
N SER A 62 -2.49 -4.69 -3.25
CA SER A 62 -1.64 -5.41 -4.20
C SER A 62 -1.61 -4.77 -5.59
N ARG A 63 -2.71 -4.11 -5.98
CA ARG A 63 -2.82 -3.34 -7.22
C ARG A 63 -1.71 -2.29 -7.38
N TYR A 64 -1.43 -1.49 -6.35
CA TYR A 64 -0.45 -0.39 -6.46
C TYR A 64 0.99 -0.92 -6.52
N TRP A 65 1.28 -1.95 -5.72
CA TRP A 65 2.56 -2.64 -5.78
C TRP A 65 2.83 -3.27 -7.14
N ARG A 66 1.82 -3.90 -7.73
CA ARG A 66 1.92 -4.50 -9.07
C ARG A 66 2.27 -3.44 -10.11
N ILE A 67 1.57 -2.31 -10.11
CA ILE A 67 1.84 -1.18 -11.01
C ILE A 67 3.29 -0.70 -10.85
N TYR A 68 3.76 -0.57 -9.61
CA TYR A 68 5.11 -0.12 -9.32
C TYR A 68 6.17 -1.11 -9.86
N ILE A 69 6.00 -2.41 -9.58
CA ILE A 69 6.90 -3.47 -10.05
C ILE A 69 6.92 -3.53 -11.58
N GLU A 70 5.76 -3.49 -12.23
CA GLU A 70 5.66 -3.51 -13.70
C GLU A 70 6.41 -2.31 -14.32
N HIS A 71 6.37 -1.14 -13.69
CA HIS A 71 7.07 0.05 -14.18
C HIS A 71 8.60 -0.06 -13.98
N GLU A 72 9.07 -0.55 -12.84
CA GLU A 72 10.51 -0.81 -12.61
C GLU A 72 11.04 -1.91 -13.56
N MET A 73 10.24 -2.95 -13.86
CA MET A 73 10.58 -4.00 -14.82
C MET A 73 10.75 -3.45 -16.25
N LYS A 74 9.85 -2.56 -16.70
CA LYS A 74 9.97 -1.88 -18.00
C LYS A 74 11.25 -1.07 -18.11
N SER A 75 11.70 -0.50 -16.99
CA SER A 75 12.93 0.30 -16.90
C SER A 75 14.18 -0.55 -16.65
N ARG A 76 14.06 -1.90 -16.65
CA ARG A 76 15.15 -2.87 -16.41
C ARG A 76 15.85 -2.73 -15.06
N ASN A 77 15.18 -2.19 -14.05
CA ASN A 77 15.71 -2.02 -12.70
C ASN A 77 15.51 -3.29 -11.85
N TYR A 78 16.08 -4.41 -12.27
CA TYR A 78 15.80 -5.73 -11.68
C TYR A 78 16.12 -5.84 -10.19
N GLU A 79 17.20 -5.21 -9.73
CA GLU A 79 17.58 -5.20 -8.30
C GLU A 79 16.49 -4.55 -7.43
N LYS A 80 15.89 -3.45 -7.92
CA LYS A 80 14.78 -2.77 -7.24
C LYS A 80 13.51 -3.60 -7.29
N VAL A 81 13.24 -4.26 -8.41
CA VAL A 81 12.10 -5.18 -8.53
C VAL A 81 12.18 -6.28 -7.48
N GLU A 82 13.36 -6.90 -7.28
CA GLU A 82 13.54 -7.92 -6.25
C GLU A 82 13.35 -7.39 -4.83
N LYS A 83 13.83 -6.16 -4.57
CA LYS A 83 13.68 -5.53 -3.25
C LYS A 83 12.21 -5.21 -2.95
N VAL A 84 11.50 -4.64 -3.91
CA VAL A 84 10.07 -4.31 -3.78
C VAL A 84 9.23 -5.60 -3.68
N GLY A 85 9.55 -6.61 -4.49
CA GLY A 85 8.91 -7.92 -4.49
C GLY A 85 9.04 -8.65 -3.14
N ARG A 86 10.24 -8.65 -2.54
CA ARG A 86 10.43 -9.22 -1.18
C ARG A 86 9.59 -8.48 -0.14
N THR A 87 9.53 -7.16 -0.22
CA THR A 87 8.79 -6.31 0.72
C THR A 87 7.30 -6.64 0.73
N ILE A 88 6.66 -6.71 -0.44
CA ILE A 88 5.23 -7.02 -0.51
C ILE A 88 4.92 -8.45 -0.03
N VAL A 89 5.76 -9.44 -0.35
CA VAL A 89 5.56 -10.82 0.09
C VAL A 89 5.58 -10.91 1.62
N VAL A 90 6.53 -10.25 2.27
CA VAL A 90 6.60 -10.20 3.74
C VAL A 90 5.37 -9.52 4.34
N ILE A 91 4.93 -8.37 3.80
CA ILE A 91 3.75 -7.66 4.30
C ILE A 91 2.49 -8.53 4.18
N VAL A 92 2.28 -9.15 3.02
CA VAL A 92 1.13 -10.03 2.77
C VAL A 92 1.18 -11.26 3.68
N PHE A 93 2.36 -11.84 3.89
CA PHE A 93 2.55 -12.98 4.78
C PHE A 93 2.23 -12.64 6.23
N ILE A 94 2.80 -11.54 6.77
CA ILE A 94 2.55 -11.10 8.16
C ILE A 94 1.07 -10.81 8.39
N LYS A 95 0.40 -10.12 7.45
CA LYS A 95 -1.04 -9.83 7.56
C LYS A 95 -1.87 -11.11 7.60
N ASN A 96 -1.58 -12.08 6.74
CA ASN A 96 -2.27 -13.37 6.73
C ASN A 96 -2.02 -14.17 8.02
N LEU A 97 -0.80 -14.13 8.56
CA LEU A 97 -0.45 -14.76 9.83
C LEU A 97 -1.26 -14.14 10.99
N LEU A 98 -1.29 -12.80 11.07
CA LEU A 98 -2.05 -12.10 12.11
C LEU A 98 -3.55 -12.41 12.04
N LEU A 99 -4.14 -12.42 10.84
CA LEU A 99 -5.56 -12.76 10.64
C LEU A 99 -5.86 -14.20 11.10
N ARG A 100 -4.97 -15.16 10.83
CA ARG A 100 -5.11 -16.54 11.31
C ARG A 100 -5.07 -16.61 12.83
N THR A 101 -4.13 -15.89 13.47
CA THR A 101 -4.01 -15.83 14.93
C THR A 101 -5.26 -15.24 15.58
N VAL A 102 -5.75 -14.11 15.08
CA VAL A 102 -6.98 -13.46 15.57
C VAL A 102 -8.18 -14.39 15.41
N ARG A 103 -8.34 -15.02 14.24
CA ARG A 103 -9.41 -15.98 13.98
C ARG A 103 -9.37 -17.18 14.93
N ASN A 104 -8.18 -17.73 15.17
CA ASN A 104 -8.01 -18.82 16.13
C ASN A 104 -8.37 -18.41 17.55
N LYS A 105 -7.98 -17.20 17.98
CA LYS A 105 -8.32 -16.69 19.31
C LYS A 105 -9.83 -16.47 19.47
N ILE A 106 -10.49 -15.89 18.47
CA ILE A 106 -11.96 -15.74 18.45
C ILE A 106 -12.64 -17.10 18.49
N ARG A 107 -12.15 -18.08 17.73
CA ARG A 107 -12.68 -19.46 17.74
C ARG A 107 -12.57 -20.09 19.13
N ILE A 108 -11.42 -19.96 19.79
CA ILE A 108 -11.20 -20.46 21.14
C ILE A 108 -12.17 -19.82 22.13
N VAL A 109 -12.31 -18.49 22.12
CA VAL A 109 -13.23 -17.76 23.00
C VAL A 109 -14.68 -18.20 22.76
N LYS A 110 -15.14 -18.28 21.51
CA LYS A 110 -16.49 -18.76 21.16
C LYS A 110 -16.75 -20.20 21.60
N ASN A 111 -15.72 -21.05 21.61
CA ASN A 111 -15.84 -22.43 22.08
C ASN A 111 -15.84 -22.53 23.62
N LEU A 112 -15.23 -21.58 24.33
CA LEU A 112 -15.20 -21.52 25.80
C LEU A 112 -16.46 -20.90 26.41
N THR A 113 -17.14 -19.99 25.69
CA THR A 113 -18.36 -19.33 26.18
C THR A 113 -19.47 -20.27 26.68
N PRO A 114 -19.82 -21.39 26.01
CA PRO A 114 -20.83 -22.32 26.53
C PRO A 114 -20.38 -23.11 27.77
N PHE A 115 -19.07 -23.29 27.99
CA PHE A 115 -18.55 -23.96 29.18
C PHE A 115 -18.56 -23.04 30.42
N ILE A 116 -18.29 -21.75 30.24
CA ILE A 116 -18.35 -20.76 31.33
C ILE A 116 -19.79 -20.59 31.83
N SER A 117 -20.78 -20.58 30.91
CA SER A 117 -22.20 -20.50 31.28
C SER A 117 -22.77 -21.75 31.97
N MET A 118 -22.12 -22.92 31.82
CA MET A 118 -22.52 -24.16 32.49
C MET A 118 -21.97 -24.28 33.91
N LEU A 119 -20.88 -23.59 34.23
CA LEU A 119 -20.24 -23.61 35.56
C LEU A 119 -20.80 -22.52 36.51
N SER A 120 -21.63 -21.61 36.00
CA SER A 120 -22.27 -20.53 36.77
C SER A 120 -23.71 -20.83 37.23
N LEU A 121 -24.12 -22.11 37.19
CA LEU A 121 -25.41 -22.65 37.64
C LEU A 121 -25.16 -23.70 38.73
#